data_AF-A0A401QRR7-F1
#
_entry.id   AF-A0A401QRR7-F1
#
_cell.length_a   1.000
_cell.length_b   1.000
_cell.length_c   1.000
_cell.angle_alpha   90.00
_cell.angle_beta   90.00
_cell.angle_gamma   90.00
#
_symmetry.space_group_name_H-M   'P 1'
#
loop_
_entity.id
_entity.type
_entity.pdbx_description
1 polymer ?
#
loop_
_entity_poly.entity_id
_entity_poly.type
_entity_poly.pdbx_seq_one_letter_code
_entity_poly.pdbx_strand_id
1 'polypeptide(L)'
;MTVNALNSGAKVWMADFEDATAPSWDNVIGGQLNLLDAIERRIDFTIPEGKEYRLGERLATIMVRPRGWHLDEEHLECAGRPVPAALVDFGLYFFHCAQRQLDAGHGPYFYLPKLENRYEARLWNDVFVLAQELLGIPRGTIRATVLIETITAAFEMEEILYELREHSAGLNAGRWDYLFSMIKTFGHRTDFLLPDRAKVTMTAPFLRAYTELLVRTCHRAERTPSAAWPRRCRARTGRERGRARQGPPRQGAGDGGRLRRVLGGPSRPRPRVPRGLRRRPGDGPHQLDRTRDDVDVTSADLLSVRRISGPPTADGVRTNISVSLRYYAAWLRGQARSRSTG
;
A
#
# COMPACT_ATOMS: atom_id res chain seq x y z
N MET A 1 -3.59 -18.09 6.29
CA MET A 1 -4.35 -16.91 5.80
C MET A 1 -4.19 -16.67 4.31
N THR A 2 -2.99 -16.91 3.76
CA THR A 2 -2.60 -16.75 2.37
C THR A 2 -3.62 -17.28 1.35
N VAL A 3 -4.02 -18.55 1.46
CA VAL A 3 -5.03 -19.16 0.56
C VAL A 3 -6.32 -18.34 0.50
N ASN A 4 -6.86 -17.92 1.64
CA ASN A 4 -8.10 -17.14 1.69
C ASN A 4 -7.93 -15.74 1.08
N ALA A 5 -6.76 -15.12 1.25
CA ALA A 5 -6.50 -13.81 0.69
C ALA A 5 -6.39 -13.86 -0.84
N LEU A 6 -5.66 -14.85 -1.36
CA LEU A 6 -5.52 -15.11 -2.80
C LEU A 6 -6.87 -15.45 -3.45
N ASN A 7 -7.73 -16.21 -2.77
CA ASN A 7 -9.06 -16.60 -3.25
C ASN A 7 -10.17 -15.55 -2.99
N SER A 8 -9.84 -14.41 -2.38
CA SER A 8 -10.85 -13.43 -1.92
C SER A 8 -11.66 -12.76 -3.03
N GLY A 9 -11.23 -12.89 -4.29
CA GLY A 9 -11.77 -12.16 -5.44
C GLY A 9 -11.25 -10.72 -5.56
N ALA A 10 -10.35 -10.30 -4.66
CA ALA A 10 -9.60 -9.07 -4.82
C ALA A 10 -8.69 -9.12 -6.07
N LYS A 11 -8.35 -7.95 -6.63
CA LYS A 11 -7.41 -7.87 -7.76
C LYS A 11 -5.96 -8.04 -7.31
N VAL A 12 -5.64 -7.56 -6.12
CA VAL A 12 -4.31 -7.58 -5.53
C VAL A 12 -4.46 -7.99 -4.07
N TRP A 13 -3.58 -8.87 -3.61
CA TRP A 13 -3.38 -9.17 -2.21
C TRP A 13 -2.03 -8.60 -1.78
N MET A 14 -2.07 -7.70 -0.80
CA MET A 14 -0.88 -7.21 -0.12
C MET A 14 -0.48 -8.22 0.96
N ALA A 15 0.59 -8.98 0.71
CA ALA A 15 1.22 -9.84 1.70
C ALA A 15 2.10 -8.98 2.60
N ASP A 16 1.84 -8.99 3.90
CA ASP A 16 2.33 -7.95 4.80
C ASP A 16 3.33 -8.51 5.81
N PHE A 17 4.56 -7.98 5.80
CA PHE A 17 5.57 -8.22 6.83
C PHE A 17 5.68 -7.06 7.82
N GLU A 18 4.87 -6.02 7.64
CA GLU A 18 4.94 -4.77 8.39
C GLU A 18 3.81 -4.68 9.43
N ASP A 19 2.99 -3.62 9.50
CA ASP A 19 2.10 -3.34 10.64
C ASP A 19 1.09 -4.45 10.99
N ALA A 20 0.72 -5.30 10.02
CA ALA A 20 -0.17 -6.43 10.24
C ALA A 20 0.56 -7.76 10.50
N THR A 21 1.85 -7.70 10.85
CA THR A 21 2.67 -8.86 11.27
C THR A 21 3.52 -8.49 12.49
N ALA A 22 3.49 -9.35 13.52
CA ALA A 22 4.46 -9.28 14.60
C ALA A 22 5.75 -9.94 14.09
N PRO A 23 6.89 -9.24 14.01
CA PRO A 23 8.06 -9.69 13.26
C PRO A 23 8.92 -10.64 14.08
N SER A 24 8.32 -11.68 14.68
CA SER A 24 9.10 -12.81 15.17
C SER A 24 9.75 -13.54 14.00
N TRP A 25 10.89 -14.17 14.24
CA TRP A 25 11.61 -14.96 13.24
C TRP A 25 10.69 -15.94 12.51
N ASP A 26 9.90 -16.71 13.26
CA ASP A 26 8.97 -17.70 12.69
C ASP A 26 7.90 -17.07 11.79
N ASN A 27 7.40 -15.87 12.14
CA ASN A 27 6.41 -15.18 11.32
C ASN A 27 7.02 -14.65 10.02
N VAL A 28 8.24 -14.09 10.10
CA VAL A 28 8.95 -13.56 8.93
C VAL A 28 9.35 -14.69 8.00
N ILE A 29 10.10 -15.68 8.48
CA ILE A 29 10.55 -16.81 7.66
C ILE A 29 9.38 -17.67 7.19
N GLY A 30 8.43 -17.98 8.08
CA GLY A 30 7.21 -18.69 7.72
C GLY A 30 6.40 -17.91 6.67
N GLY A 31 6.36 -16.58 6.73
CA GLY A 31 5.73 -15.75 5.72
C GLY A 31 6.43 -15.85 4.35
N GLN A 32 7.76 -15.88 4.32
CA GLN A 32 8.54 -16.06 3.07
C GLN A 32 8.30 -17.44 2.46
N LEU A 33 8.29 -18.50 3.28
CA LEU A 33 7.97 -19.87 2.84
C LEU A 33 6.54 -19.95 2.29
N ASN A 34 5.57 -19.33 2.98
CA ASN A 34 4.19 -19.26 2.49
C ASN A 34 4.09 -18.54 1.13
N LEU A 35 4.89 -17.50 0.89
CA LEU A 35 4.91 -16.82 -0.41
C LEU A 35 5.48 -17.71 -1.52
N LEU A 36 6.57 -18.40 -1.24
CA LEU A 36 7.17 -19.36 -2.17
C LEU A 36 6.19 -20.49 -2.50
N ASP A 37 5.60 -21.11 -1.49
CA ASP A 37 4.63 -22.20 -1.66
C ASP A 37 3.36 -21.71 -2.39
N ALA A 38 2.91 -20.47 -2.16
CA ALA A 38 1.77 -19.92 -2.89
C ALA A 38 2.07 -19.75 -4.38
N ILE A 39 3.27 -19.31 -4.74
CA ILE A 39 3.71 -19.10 -6.12
C ILE A 39 3.90 -20.44 -6.83
N GLU A 40 4.48 -21.43 -6.15
CA GLU A 40 4.64 -22.80 -6.67
C GLU A 40 3.36 -23.64 -6.55
N ARG A 41 2.27 -23.07 -6.02
CA ARG A 41 0.98 -23.75 -5.79
C ARG A 41 1.07 -24.99 -4.90
N ARG A 42 1.99 -24.97 -3.92
CA ARG A 42 2.20 -26.02 -2.91
C ARG A 42 1.59 -25.72 -1.53
N ILE A 43 0.89 -24.58 -1.39
CA ILE A 43 0.37 -24.09 -0.10
C ILE A 43 -0.98 -24.68 0.33
N ASP A 44 -1.50 -25.67 -0.40
CA ASP A 44 -2.79 -26.30 -0.08
C ASP A 44 -2.65 -27.16 1.19
N PHE A 45 -3.64 -27.08 2.10
CA PHE A 45 -3.62 -27.86 3.34
C PHE A 45 -5.03 -28.16 3.87
N THR A 46 -5.11 -29.16 4.75
CA THR A 46 -6.34 -29.55 5.46
C THR A 46 -6.12 -29.41 6.95
N ILE A 47 -7.02 -28.70 7.65
CA ILE A 47 -6.95 -28.61 9.11
C ILE A 47 -7.48 -29.89 9.76
N PRO A 48 -7.11 -30.20 11.02
CA PRO A 48 -7.57 -31.41 11.71
C PRO A 48 -9.09 -31.61 11.72
N GLU A 49 -9.86 -30.52 11.69
CA GLU A 49 -11.32 -30.51 11.59
C GLU A 49 -11.86 -30.90 10.21
N GLY A 50 -11.00 -31.30 9.27
CA GLY A 50 -11.35 -31.79 7.93
C GLY A 50 -11.62 -30.70 6.89
N LYS A 51 -11.51 -29.41 7.26
CA LYS A 51 -11.72 -28.32 6.31
C LYS A 51 -10.50 -28.11 5.43
N GLU A 52 -10.70 -28.26 4.12
CA GLU A 52 -9.65 -28.05 3.11
C GLU A 52 -9.52 -26.58 2.73
N TYR A 53 -8.27 -26.15 2.51
CA TYR A 53 -7.92 -24.85 1.94
C TYR A 53 -7.08 -25.07 0.69
N ARG A 54 -7.65 -24.77 -0.47
CA ARG A 54 -6.98 -24.91 -1.78
C ARG A 54 -6.97 -23.62 -2.58
N LEU A 55 -5.90 -23.38 -3.34
CA LEU A 55 -5.83 -22.27 -4.28
C LEU A 55 -6.81 -22.46 -5.43
N GLY A 56 -7.58 -21.41 -5.75
CA GLY A 56 -8.41 -21.39 -6.95
C GLY A 56 -7.59 -21.23 -8.24
N GLU A 57 -8.31 -21.14 -9.35
CA GLU A 57 -7.70 -20.87 -10.66
C GLU A 57 -7.35 -19.38 -10.83
N ARG A 58 -8.23 -18.50 -10.35
CA ARG A 58 -8.09 -17.05 -10.49
C ARG A 58 -7.69 -16.42 -9.17
N LEU A 59 -6.39 -16.24 -8.98
CA LEU A 59 -5.82 -15.68 -7.76
C LEU A 59 -5.67 -14.15 -7.86
N ALA A 60 -5.70 -13.49 -6.71
CA ALA A 60 -5.27 -12.10 -6.59
C ALA A 60 -3.76 -11.98 -6.89
N THR A 61 -3.35 -10.90 -7.55
CA THR A 61 -1.92 -10.60 -7.75
C THR A 61 -1.24 -10.38 -6.40
N ILE A 62 -0.12 -11.07 -6.15
CA ILE A 62 0.68 -10.90 -4.93
C ILE A 62 1.46 -9.58 -5.01
N MET A 63 1.44 -8.81 -3.94
CA MET A 63 2.27 -7.62 -3.76
C MET A 63 2.80 -7.63 -2.32
N VAL A 64 4.12 -7.57 -2.14
CA VAL A 64 4.75 -7.74 -0.82
C VAL A 64 5.00 -6.38 -0.19
N ARG A 65 4.58 -6.22 1.07
CA ARG A 65 4.92 -5.06 1.90
C ARG A 65 6.04 -5.46 2.87
N PRO A 66 7.31 -5.10 2.60
CA PRO A 66 8.40 -5.30 3.54
C PRO A 66 8.25 -4.37 4.75
N ARG A 67 8.98 -4.66 5.83
CA ARG A 67 9.18 -3.73 6.96
C ARG A 67 9.80 -2.42 6.49
N GLY A 68 9.49 -1.32 7.20
CA GLY A 68 10.02 0.01 6.90
C GLY A 68 11.49 0.19 7.32
N TRP A 69 12.13 1.25 6.84
CA TRP A 69 13.57 1.51 7.05
C TRP A 69 14.02 1.64 8.51
N HIS A 70 13.09 1.89 9.44
CA HIS A 70 13.37 2.08 10.85
C HIS A 70 13.40 0.77 11.66
N LEU A 71 13.16 -0.38 11.03
CA LEU A 71 13.14 -1.69 11.68
C LEU A 71 14.39 -2.49 11.29
N ASP A 72 14.96 -3.16 12.28
CA ASP A 72 16.06 -4.10 12.13
C ASP A 72 15.56 -5.55 12.17
N GLU A 73 16.32 -6.46 11.55
CA GLU A 73 16.18 -7.90 11.72
C GLU A 73 17.29 -8.38 12.66
N GLU A 74 16.95 -8.53 13.95
CA GLU A 74 17.90 -8.84 15.01
C GLU A 74 18.53 -10.24 14.89
N HIS A 75 17.91 -11.16 14.15
CA HIS A 75 18.40 -12.53 14.00
C HIS A 75 19.49 -12.67 12.92
N LEU A 76 19.74 -11.62 12.14
CA LEU A 76 20.73 -11.61 11.07
C LEU A 76 21.69 -10.43 11.26
N GLU A 77 22.98 -10.71 11.26
CA GLU A 77 24.01 -9.69 11.45
C GLU A 77 24.92 -9.57 10.23
N CYS A 78 25.33 -8.33 9.93
CA CYS A 78 26.38 -8.03 8.98
C CYS A 78 27.36 -7.04 9.61
N ALA A 79 28.65 -7.42 9.66
CA ALA A 79 29.68 -6.66 10.36
C ALA A 79 29.32 -6.32 11.83
N GLY A 80 28.75 -7.30 12.54
CA GLY A 80 28.41 -7.21 13.96
C GLY A 80 27.25 -6.27 14.29
N ARG A 81 26.38 -5.95 13.32
CA ARG A 81 25.16 -5.18 13.52
C ARG A 81 23.97 -5.89 12.89
N PRO A 82 22.76 -5.81 13.51
CA PRO A 82 21.53 -6.22 12.86
C PRO A 82 21.39 -5.62 11.48
N VAL A 83 20.90 -6.41 10.53
CA VAL A 83 20.65 -5.94 9.17
C VAL A 83 19.31 -5.20 9.09
N PRO A 84 19.15 -4.24 8.17
CA PRO A 84 17.86 -3.58 7.97
C PRO A 84 16.78 -4.59 7.55
N ALA A 85 15.68 -4.65 8.32
CA ALA A 85 14.58 -5.60 8.09
C ALA A 85 13.98 -5.48 6.68
N ALA A 86 13.89 -4.24 6.18
CA ALA A 86 13.42 -3.93 4.84
C ALA A 86 14.18 -4.73 3.75
N LEU A 87 15.51 -4.86 3.91
CA LEU A 87 16.37 -5.56 2.97
C LEU A 87 16.23 -7.08 3.08
N VAL A 88 15.98 -7.61 4.29
CA VAL A 88 15.72 -9.04 4.50
C VAL A 88 14.41 -9.44 3.83
N ASP A 89 13.33 -8.69 4.10
CA ASP A 89 12.00 -9.00 3.59
C ASP A 89 11.95 -8.90 2.06
N PHE A 90 12.51 -7.82 1.50
CA PHE A 90 12.65 -7.63 0.06
C PHE A 90 13.55 -8.69 -0.56
N GLY A 91 14.75 -8.87 0.02
CA GLY A 91 15.80 -9.73 -0.53
C GLY A 91 15.37 -11.18 -0.62
N LEU A 92 14.80 -11.74 0.46
CA LEU A 92 14.32 -13.12 0.48
C LEU A 92 13.18 -13.33 -0.54
N TYR A 93 12.20 -12.44 -0.57
CA TYR A 93 11.10 -12.56 -1.52
C TYR A 93 11.60 -12.44 -2.96
N PHE A 94 12.40 -11.41 -3.26
CA PHE A 94 12.91 -11.18 -4.60
C PHE A 94 13.78 -12.35 -5.08
N PHE A 95 14.73 -12.79 -4.25
CA PHE A 95 15.65 -13.88 -4.58
C PHE A 95 14.93 -15.20 -4.88
N HIS A 96 13.97 -15.59 -4.03
CA HIS A 96 13.28 -16.86 -4.21
C HIS A 96 12.15 -16.79 -5.25
N CYS A 97 11.48 -15.65 -5.39
CA CYS A 97 10.20 -15.57 -6.08
C CYS A 97 10.20 -14.77 -7.38
N ALA A 98 11.19 -13.90 -7.64
CA ALA A 98 11.12 -12.98 -8.78
C ALA A 98 11.08 -13.72 -10.13
N GLN A 99 12.02 -14.63 -10.38
CA GLN A 99 12.04 -15.39 -11.65
C GLN A 99 10.79 -16.25 -11.81
N ARG A 100 10.35 -16.93 -10.74
CA ARG A 100 9.15 -17.76 -10.75
C ARG A 100 7.89 -16.96 -11.10
N GLN A 101 7.77 -15.75 -10.56
CA GLN A 101 6.68 -14.84 -10.90
C GLN A 101 6.74 -14.41 -12.36
N LEU A 102 7.93 -14.13 -12.90
CA LEU A 102 8.11 -13.76 -14.30
C LEU A 102 7.75 -14.92 -15.24
N ASP A 103 8.18 -16.13 -14.93
CA ASP A 103 7.85 -17.35 -15.69
C ASP A 103 6.34 -17.61 -15.71
N ALA A 104 5.64 -17.26 -14.62
CA ALA A 104 4.19 -17.32 -14.51
C ALA A 104 3.45 -16.13 -15.17
N GLY A 105 4.15 -15.21 -15.84
CA GLY A 105 3.56 -14.03 -16.49
C GLY A 105 3.17 -12.89 -15.54
N HIS A 106 3.72 -12.89 -14.32
CA HIS A 106 3.61 -11.85 -13.32
C HIS A 106 4.94 -11.11 -13.15
N GLY A 107 5.09 -10.35 -12.07
CA GLY A 107 6.33 -9.64 -11.76
C GLY A 107 6.51 -9.52 -10.25
N PRO A 108 7.73 -9.19 -9.78
CA PRO A 108 8.00 -8.93 -8.38
C PRO A 108 7.43 -7.56 -8.00
N TYR A 109 6.35 -7.57 -7.23
CA TYR A 109 5.58 -6.37 -6.87
C TYR A 109 5.69 -6.04 -5.39
N PHE A 110 5.94 -4.77 -5.07
CA PHE A 110 6.18 -4.30 -3.72
C PHE A 110 5.28 -3.13 -3.32
N TYR A 111 5.13 -2.95 -2.01
CA TYR A 111 4.36 -1.90 -1.39
C TYR A 111 5.21 -1.25 -0.29
N LEU A 112 5.72 -0.05 -0.51
CA LEU A 112 6.81 0.53 0.29
C LEU A 112 6.26 1.45 1.40
N PRO A 113 6.34 1.05 2.68
CA PRO A 113 5.71 1.78 3.78
C PRO A 113 6.57 2.93 4.30
N LYS A 114 5.90 3.89 4.95
CA LYS A 114 6.48 4.87 5.88
C LYS A 114 7.69 5.66 5.36
N LEU A 115 7.82 5.86 4.04
CA LEU A 115 8.86 6.75 3.51
C LEU A 115 8.60 8.19 3.98
N GLU A 116 9.66 8.93 4.30
CA GLU A 116 9.55 10.33 4.74
C GLU A 116 10.01 11.35 3.69
N ASN A 117 10.79 10.93 2.70
CA ASN A 117 11.38 11.83 1.70
C ASN A 117 11.78 11.09 0.42
N ARG A 118 12.16 11.86 -0.61
CA ARG A 118 12.64 11.33 -1.89
C ARG A 118 13.94 10.54 -1.80
N TYR A 119 14.83 10.83 -0.84
CA TYR A 119 16.11 10.12 -0.73
C TYR A 119 15.92 8.67 -0.29
N GLU A 120 14.91 8.40 0.55
CA GLU A 120 14.52 7.03 0.89
C GLU A 120 13.88 6.29 -0.30
N ALA A 121 13.17 7.01 -1.19
CA ALA A 121 12.69 6.45 -2.45
C ALA A 121 13.86 6.14 -3.41
N ARG A 122 14.88 7.00 -3.46
CA ARG A 122 16.12 6.76 -4.19
C ARG A 122 16.86 5.53 -3.66
N LEU A 123 16.97 5.39 -2.33
CA LEU A 123 17.57 4.21 -1.72
C LEU A 123 16.87 2.92 -2.17
N TRP A 124 15.54 2.90 -2.19
CA TRP A 124 14.79 1.77 -2.75
C TRP A 124 15.10 1.54 -4.23
N ASN A 125 15.17 2.59 -5.04
CA ASN A 125 15.53 2.46 -6.45
C ASN A 125 16.92 1.84 -6.64
N ASP A 126 17.91 2.27 -5.86
CA ASP A 126 19.27 1.75 -5.92
C ASP A 126 19.33 0.26 -5.51
N VAL A 127 18.58 -0.12 -4.47
CA VAL A 127 18.40 -1.52 -4.06
C VAL A 127 17.75 -2.35 -5.17
N PHE A 128 16.73 -1.83 -5.85
CA PHE A 128 16.06 -2.53 -6.95
C PHE A 128 17.00 -2.76 -8.13
N VAL A 129 17.74 -1.72 -8.55
CA VAL A 129 18.71 -1.81 -9.64
C VAL A 129 19.78 -2.84 -9.30
N LEU A 130 20.36 -2.77 -8.10
CA LEU A 130 21.38 -3.71 -7.66
C LEU A 130 20.85 -5.15 -7.64
N ALA A 131 19.66 -5.39 -7.08
CA ALA A 131 19.07 -6.73 -7.02
C ALA A 131 18.79 -7.30 -8.42
N GLN A 132 18.31 -6.46 -9.33
CA GLN A 132 18.10 -6.81 -10.74
C GLN A 132 19.40 -7.19 -11.44
N GLU A 133 20.47 -6.41 -11.25
CA GLU A 133 21.80 -6.70 -11.78
C GLU A 133 22.36 -8.02 -11.23
N LEU A 134 22.29 -8.23 -9.92
CA LEU A 134 22.80 -9.43 -9.25
C LEU A 134 22.11 -10.72 -9.72
N LEU A 135 20.82 -10.66 -10.05
CA LEU A 135 20.04 -11.83 -10.49
C LEU A 135 19.81 -11.90 -12.00
N GLY A 136 20.41 -10.99 -12.79
CA GLY A 136 20.22 -10.93 -14.24
C GLY A 136 18.78 -10.62 -14.67
N ILE A 137 17.99 -9.96 -13.82
CA ILE A 137 16.61 -9.57 -14.11
C ILE A 137 16.61 -8.19 -14.79
N PRO A 138 15.87 -7.96 -15.89
CA PRO A 138 15.90 -6.67 -16.58
C PRO A 138 15.47 -5.49 -15.68
N ARG A 139 16.13 -4.33 -15.83
CA ARG A 139 15.75 -3.07 -15.18
C ARG A 139 14.30 -2.67 -15.48
N GLY A 140 13.60 -2.13 -14.48
CA GLY A 140 12.17 -1.79 -14.59
C GLY A 140 11.22 -3.00 -14.51
N THR A 141 11.72 -4.20 -14.22
CA THR A 141 10.89 -5.40 -13.96
C THR A 141 10.21 -5.33 -12.59
N ILE A 142 10.90 -4.85 -11.55
CA ILE A 142 10.31 -4.59 -10.25
C ILE A 142 9.25 -3.49 -10.38
N ARG A 143 8.09 -3.66 -9.72
CA ARG A 143 7.09 -2.60 -9.57
C ARG A 143 6.75 -2.34 -8.11
N ALA A 144 6.76 -1.09 -7.68
CA ALA A 144 6.54 -0.68 -6.31
C ALA A 144 5.47 0.40 -6.23
N THR A 145 4.50 0.23 -5.33
CA THR A 145 3.56 1.29 -4.92
C THR A 145 4.03 1.87 -3.60
N VAL A 146 4.12 3.19 -3.47
CA VAL A 146 4.57 3.84 -2.22
C VAL A 146 3.37 4.26 -1.38
N LEU A 147 3.36 3.97 -0.08
CA LEU A 147 2.38 4.59 0.83
C LEU A 147 2.86 5.98 1.19
N ILE A 148 2.09 6.99 0.80
CA ILE A 148 2.31 8.35 1.29
C ILE A 148 1.61 8.45 2.63
N GLU A 149 2.17 7.87 3.67
CA GLU A 149 1.54 7.79 4.99
C GLU A 149 2.33 8.54 6.06
N THR A 150 3.23 9.43 5.63
CA THR A 150 3.94 10.38 6.48
C THR A 150 3.62 11.79 6.00
N ILE A 151 3.57 12.75 6.93
CA ILE A 151 3.25 14.13 6.58
C ILE A 151 4.34 14.74 5.69
N THR A 152 5.60 14.37 5.88
CA THR A 152 6.75 14.82 5.10
C THR A 152 6.70 14.30 3.66
N ALA A 153 6.37 13.02 3.44
CA ALA A 153 6.25 12.47 2.09
C ALA A 153 5.10 13.10 1.29
N ALA A 154 4.07 13.67 1.94
CA ALA A 154 3.02 14.38 1.22
C ALA A 154 3.50 15.67 0.53
N PHE A 155 4.64 16.23 0.95
CA PHE A 155 5.28 17.38 0.30
C PHE A 155 6.24 16.97 -0.82
N GLU A 156 6.63 15.69 -0.89
CA GLU A 156 7.63 15.18 -1.84
C GLU A 156 7.06 14.10 -2.78
N MET A 157 5.74 14.09 -3.01
CA MET A 157 5.09 13.03 -3.80
C MET A 157 5.62 12.97 -5.25
N GLU A 158 5.88 14.12 -5.88
CA GLU A 158 6.40 14.18 -7.25
C GLU A 158 7.85 13.67 -7.32
N GLU A 159 8.66 14.07 -6.36
CA GLU A 159 10.05 13.66 -6.24
C GLU A 159 10.19 12.18 -5.90
N ILE A 160 9.35 11.64 -5.00
CA ILE A 160 9.29 10.20 -4.71
C ILE A 160 8.96 9.41 -5.98
N LEU A 161 7.96 9.86 -6.75
CA LEU A 161 7.64 9.24 -8.03
C LEU A 161 8.81 9.33 -9.00
N TYR A 162 9.51 10.47 -9.06
CA TYR A 162 10.68 10.67 -9.90
C TYR A 162 11.84 9.73 -9.53
N GLU A 163 12.20 9.61 -8.26
CA GLU A 163 13.29 8.73 -7.83
C GLU A 163 12.99 7.25 -8.16
N LEU A 164 11.70 6.87 -8.16
CA LEU A 164 11.23 5.53 -8.51
C LEU A 164 10.68 5.41 -9.94
N ARG A 165 10.89 6.37 -10.84
CA ARG A 165 10.20 6.46 -12.15
C ARG A 165 10.25 5.21 -13.04
N GLU A 166 11.29 4.38 -12.90
CA GLU A 166 11.42 3.13 -13.65
C GLU A 166 10.74 1.93 -12.99
N HIS A 167 10.52 2.02 -11.67
CA HIS A 167 9.98 0.97 -10.82
C HIS A 167 8.62 1.32 -10.21
N SER A 168 8.09 2.52 -10.43
CA SER A 168 6.84 2.97 -9.81
C SER A 168 5.61 2.27 -10.40
N ALA A 169 4.64 2.01 -9.52
CA ALA A 169 3.27 1.63 -9.82
C ALA A 169 2.25 2.58 -9.17
N GLY A 170 2.70 3.79 -8.80
CA GLY A 170 1.89 4.84 -8.21
C GLY A 170 2.00 4.94 -6.69
N LEU A 171 1.08 5.70 -6.09
CA LEU A 171 1.04 6.01 -4.67
C LEU A 171 -0.24 5.47 -4.02
N ASN A 172 -0.20 5.29 -2.71
CA ASN A 172 -1.37 4.95 -1.92
C ASN A 172 -1.55 5.89 -0.72
N ALA A 173 -2.81 6.09 -0.33
CA ALA A 173 -3.15 6.91 0.83
C ALA A 173 -3.34 6.09 2.10
N GLY A 174 -2.57 6.41 3.15
CA GLY A 174 -2.75 5.91 4.52
C GLY A 174 -3.55 6.89 5.38
N ARG A 175 -4.34 6.38 6.33
CA ARG A 175 -5.06 7.23 7.32
C ARG A 175 -4.36 7.23 8.66
N TRP A 176 -4.19 6.06 9.27
CA TRP A 176 -3.73 5.97 10.66
C TRP A 176 -2.27 6.38 10.80
N ASP A 177 -1.38 5.86 9.96
CA ASP A 177 0.02 6.27 9.92
C ASP A 177 0.21 7.74 9.56
N TYR A 178 -0.61 8.28 8.65
CA TYR A 178 -0.55 9.71 8.31
C TYR A 178 -0.92 10.60 9.50
N LEU A 179 -1.99 10.25 10.23
CA LEU A 179 -2.35 10.95 11.46
C LEU A 179 -1.30 10.78 12.56
N PHE A 180 -0.74 9.58 12.70
CA PHE A 180 0.36 9.32 13.64
C PHE A 180 1.60 10.16 13.30
N SER A 181 2.02 10.18 12.03
CA SER A 181 3.14 10.99 11.54
C SER A 181 2.93 12.48 11.79
N MET A 182 1.70 12.97 11.61
CA MET A 182 1.33 14.35 11.92
C MET A 182 1.47 14.67 13.41
N ILE A 183 1.00 13.79 14.30
CA ILE A 183 1.18 13.92 15.75
C ILE A 183 2.66 13.85 16.12
N LYS A 184 3.41 12.90 15.54
CA LYS A 184 4.86 12.75 15.75
C LYS A 184 5.63 14.03 15.41
N THR A 185 5.26 14.65 14.28
CA THR A 185 5.97 15.83 13.75
C THR A 185 5.57 17.12 14.44
N PHE A 186 4.28 17.31 14.73
CA PHE A 186 3.73 18.60 15.19
C PHE A 186 3.04 18.54 16.56
N GLY A 187 3.09 17.41 17.27
CA GLY A 187 2.38 17.22 18.54
C GLY A 187 2.81 18.17 19.67
N HIS A 188 3.97 18.82 19.54
CA HIS A 188 4.43 19.88 20.43
C HIS A 188 3.69 21.22 20.21
N ARG A 189 2.84 21.34 19.18
CA ARG A 189 2.08 22.55 18.84
C ARG A 189 0.58 22.33 19.07
N THR A 190 -0.04 23.21 19.83
CA THR A 190 -1.48 23.16 20.14
C THR A 190 -2.38 23.32 18.91
N ASP A 191 -1.91 24.03 17.87
CA ASP A 191 -2.62 24.14 16.58
C ASP A 191 -2.81 22.80 15.84
N PHE A 192 -2.06 21.77 16.24
CA PHE A 192 -2.09 20.42 15.66
C PHE A 192 -2.77 19.41 16.59
N LEU A 193 -3.49 19.88 17.62
CA LEU A 193 -4.25 19.03 18.52
C LEU A 193 -5.44 18.38 17.81
N LEU A 194 -5.34 17.08 17.53
CA LEU A 194 -6.40 16.32 16.88
C LEU A 194 -7.50 15.91 17.87
N PRO A 195 -8.78 15.96 17.45
CA PRO A 195 -9.87 15.41 18.24
C PRO A 195 -9.81 13.87 18.23
N ASP A 196 -10.79 13.23 18.88
CA ASP A 196 -10.90 11.77 18.88
C ASP A 196 -10.71 11.18 17.47
N ARG A 197 -9.77 10.25 17.33
CA ARG A 197 -9.32 9.70 16.03
C ARG A 197 -10.45 9.17 15.14
N ALA A 198 -11.55 8.72 15.75
CA ALA A 198 -12.75 8.26 15.05
C ALA A 198 -13.46 9.38 14.26
N LYS A 199 -13.43 10.61 14.78
CA LYS A 199 -14.02 11.82 14.17
C LYS A 199 -13.19 12.36 13.00
N VAL A 200 -11.89 12.05 12.97
CA VAL A 200 -10.96 12.50 11.91
C VAL A 200 -11.08 11.60 10.68
N THR A 201 -12.17 11.75 9.92
CA THR A 201 -12.42 10.96 8.70
C THR A 201 -11.67 11.52 7.48
N MET A 202 -11.63 10.75 6.37
CA MET A 202 -10.96 11.19 5.13
C MET A 202 -11.58 12.44 4.48
N THR A 203 -12.74 12.92 4.96
CA THR A 203 -13.34 14.18 4.50
C THR A 203 -12.86 15.39 5.29
N ALA A 204 -12.04 15.21 6.33
CA ALA A 204 -11.40 16.32 7.03
C ALA A 204 -10.57 17.17 6.04
N PRO A 205 -10.54 18.51 6.15
CA PRO A 205 -9.96 19.39 5.13
C PRO A 205 -8.55 18.99 4.67
N PHE A 206 -7.64 18.76 5.62
CA PHE A 206 -6.25 18.40 5.31
C PHE A 206 -6.10 16.99 4.72
N LEU A 207 -6.92 16.02 5.17
CA LEU A 207 -6.92 14.66 4.59
C LEU A 207 -7.51 14.65 3.19
N ARG A 208 -8.54 15.48 2.94
CA ARG A 208 -9.09 15.66 1.60
C ARG A 208 -8.04 16.26 0.68
N ALA A 209 -7.43 17.38 1.07
CA ALA A 209 -6.34 18.02 0.33
C ALA A 209 -5.22 17.01 -0.02
N TYR A 210 -4.77 16.25 0.98
CA TYR A 210 -3.81 15.18 0.82
C TYR A 210 -4.22 14.13 -0.22
N THR A 211 -5.45 13.60 -0.15
CA THR A 211 -5.91 12.59 -1.13
C THR A 211 -6.12 13.16 -2.52
N GLU A 212 -6.57 14.41 -2.65
CA GLU A 212 -6.77 15.07 -3.94
C GLU A 212 -5.43 15.35 -4.62
N LEU A 213 -4.44 15.84 -3.86
CA LEU A 213 -3.06 16.02 -4.32
C LEU A 213 -2.47 14.69 -4.79
N LEU A 214 -2.59 13.62 -3.99
CA LEU A 214 -2.08 12.30 -4.33
C LEU A 214 -2.65 11.78 -5.67
N VAL A 215 -3.95 11.94 -5.89
CA VAL A 215 -4.60 11.53 -7.16
C VAL A 215 -4.06 12.35 -8.33
N ARG A 216 -4.00 13.69 -8.18
CA ARG A 216 -3.48 14.60 -9.22
C ARG A 216 -2.04 14.23 -9.59
N THR A 217 -1.17 14.10 -8.59
CA THR A 217 0.24 13.76 -8.77
C THR A 217 0.41 12.42 -9.49
N CYS A 218 -0.30 11.37 -9.06
CA CYS A 218 -0.26 10.06 -9.74
C CYS A 218 -0.71 10.15 -11.21
N HIS A 219 -1.83 10.81 -11.48
CA HIS A 219 -2.40 10.85 -12.83
C HIS A 219 -1.56 11.71 -13.80
N ARG A 220 -0.92 12.77 -13.29
CA ARG A 220 -0.01 13.62 -14.06
C ARG A 220 1.29 12.89 -14.42
N ALA A 221 1.87 12.15 -13.48
CA ALA A 221 3.08 11.37 -13.72
C ALA A 221 2.89 10.32 -14.84
N GLU A 222 1.78 9.58 -14.81
CA GLU A 222 1.45 8.55 -15.81
C GLU A 222 1.20 9.10 -17.22
N ARG A 223 0.79 10.38 -17.32
CA ARG A 223 0.49 11.02 -18.60
C ARG A 223 1.69 11.69 -19.25
N THR A 224 2.73 12.05 -18.50
CA THR A 224 3.83 12.85 -19.04
C THR A 224 4.87 11.93 -19.68
N PRO A 225 4.95 11.80 -21.03
CA PRO A 225 6.06 11.11 -21.68
C PRO A 225 7.29 12.03 -21.60
N SER A 226 7.99 12.03 -20.47
CA SER A 226 9.31 12.65 -20.36
C SER A 226 10.37 11.56 -20.50
N ALA A 227 11.59 11.93 -20.92
CA ALA A 227 12.75 11.03 -20.86
C ALA A 227 13.02 10.51 -19.42
N ALA A 228 12.47 11.20 -18.42
CA ALA A 228 12.45 10.75 -17.03
C ALA A 228 11.37 9.67 -16.77
N TRP A 229 10.24 9.63 -17.45
CA TRP A 229 9.18 8.63 -17.20
C TRP A 229 9.02 7.63 -18.37
N PRO A 230 9.93 6.65 -18.51
CA PRO A 230 9.85 5.68 -19.61
C PRO A 230 8.59 4.80 -19.48
N ARG A 231 7.63 4.99 -20.39
CA ARG A 231 6.44 4.13 -20.49
C ARG A 231 6.84 2.75 -20.99
N ARG A 232 6.92 1.75 -20.10
CA ARG A 232 7.00 0.33 -20.50
C ARG A 232 6.08 -0.56 -19.68
N CYS A 233 4.78 -0.40 -19.91
CA CYS A 233 3.77 -1.43 -19.64
C CYS A 233 2.68 -1.37 -20.73
N ARG A 234 2.97 -1.87 -21.94
CA ARG A 234 1.93 -2.40 -22.80
C ARG A 234 2.03 -3.93 -22.76
N ALA A 235 1.24 -4.55 -21.88
CA ALA A 235 0.84 -5.93 -22.11
C ALA A 235 0.09 -5.93 -23.45
N ARG A 236 0.62 -6.68 -24.42
CA ARG A 236 0.09 -6.73 -25.80
C ARG A 236 -1.24 -7.49 -25.79
N THR A 237 -2.34 -6.81 -25.49
CA THR A 237 -3.69 -7.34 -25.74
C THR A 237 -4.21 -6.74 -27.04
N GLY A 238 -4.23 -7.54 -28.10
CA GLY A 238 -4.93 -7.20 -29.33
C GLY A 238 -6.44 -7.17 -29.07
N ARG A 239 -7.10 -6.05 -29.40
CA ARG A 239 -8.44 -6.00 -29.99
C ARG A 239 -8.81 -4.58 -30.39
N GLU A 240 -9.64 -4.54 -31.43
CA GLU A 240 -9.89 -3.43 -32.34
C GLU A 240 -10.68 -2.25 -31.73
N ARG A 241 -10.49 -1.09 -32.35
CA ARG A 241 -11.14 0.17 -31.99
C ARG A 241 -12.60 0.17 -32.46
N GLY A 242 -13.53 0.08 -31.52
CA GLY A 242 -14.94 0.46 -31.73
C GLY A 242 -15.16 1.92 -31.31
N ARG A 243 -15.60 2.77 -32.25
CA ARG A 243 -15.99 4.16 -31.99
C ARG A 243 -17.25 4.20 -31.12
N ALA A 244 -17.23 4.90 -29.99
CA ALA A 244 -18.43 5.18 -29.19
C ALA A 244 -18.73 6.68 -29.20
N ARG A 245 -19.98 7.00 -29.57
CA ARG A 245 -20.57 8.33 -29.71
C ARG A 245 -20.73 9.03 -28.36
N GLN A 246 -20.52 10.34 -28.34
CA GLN A 246 -20.70 11.22 -27.18
C GLN A 246 -22.19 11.49 -26.93
N GLY A 247 -22.61 11.45 -25.66
CA GLY A 247 -23.90 11.92 -25.18
C GLY A 247 -23.71 12.88 -23.99
N PRO A 248 -24.66 13.79 -23.71
CA PRO A 248 -24.43 14.97 -22.87
C PRO A 248 -24.36 14.65 -21.37
N PRO A 249 -23.65 15.47 -20.57
CA PRO A 249 -23.45 15.21 -19.15
C PRO A 249 -24.68 15.62 -18.33
N ARG A 250 -25.13 14.73 -17.43
CA ARG A 250 -26.07 15.07 -16.35
C ARG A 250 -25.30 15.12 -15.02
N GLN A 251 -25.37 16.28 -14.39
CA GLN A 251 -24.77 16.63 -13.10
C GLN A 251 -25.39 15.80 -11.96
N GLY A 252 -24.58 15.46 -10.96
CA GLY A 252 -25.05 14.94 -9.67
C GLY A 252 -24.26 13.75 -9.15
N ALA A 253 -23.40 14.03 -8.15
CA ALA A 253 -22.78 13.08 -7.22
C ALA A 253 -21.75 12.08 -7.81
N GLY A 254 -20.47 12.49 -7.79
CA GLY A 254 -19.34 11.56 -7.82
C GLY A 254 -18.05 12.05 -8.50
N ASP A 255 -17.72 13.35 -8.42
CA ASP A 255 -16.72 13.97 -9.33
C ASP A 255 -15.25 13.91 -8.87
N GLY A 256 -14.95 13.32 -7.71
CA GLY A 256 -13.55 13.05 -7.30
C GLY A 256 -12.97 11.80 -7.95
N GLY A 257 -11.70 11.82 -8.36
CA GLY A 257 -10.96 10.61 -8.74
C GLY A 257 -10.97 9.57 -7.61
N ARG A 258 -11.12 8.29 -7.94
CA ARG A 258 -11.30 7.21 -6.94
C ARG A 258 -9.97 6.52 -6.65
N LEU A 259 -9.51 6.63 -5.41
CA LEU A 259 -8.41 5.82 -4.90
C LEU A 259 -8.81 4.35 -4.80
N ARG A 260 -7.86 3.44 -5.07
CA ARG A 260 -8.04 2.01 -4.79
C ARG A 260 -8.09 1.83 -3.26
N ARG A 261 -9.11 1.12 -2.78
CA ARG A 261 -9.30 0.89 -1.34
C ARG A 261 -8.68 -0.44 -0.91
N VAL A 262 -7.80 -0.40 0.08
CA VAL A 262 -7.30 -1.59 0.79
C VAL A 262 -8.39 -2.10 1.73
N LEU A 263 -8.66 -3.40 1.70
CA LEU A 263 -9.65 -4.06 2.55
C LEU A 263 -8.93 -4.90 3.61
N GLY A 264 -9.25 -4.68 4.88
CA GLY A 264 -8.69 -5.46 5.98
C GLY A 264 -9.32 -6.84 6.11
N GLY A 265 -8.54 -7.89 5.80
CA GLY A 265 -8.78 -9.27 6.25
C GLY A 265 -9.75 -10.13 5.42
N PRO A 266 -9.50 -11.45 5.33
CA PRO A 266 -10.31 -12.37 4.53
C PRO A 266 -11.62 -12.84 5.21
N SER A 267 -11.85 -12.52 6.48
CA SER A 267 -12.98 -13.02 7.29
C SER A 267 -14.32 -12.32 7.02
N ARG A 268 -14.40 -11.42 6.02
CA ARG A 268 -15.69 -10.87 5.58
C ARG A 268 -16.20 -11.66 4.36
N PRO A 269 -17.44 -12.18 4.38
CA PRO A 269 -18.02 -12.82 3.20
C PRO A 269 -17.97 -11.84 2.03
N ARG A 270 -17.31 -12.24 0.93
CA ARG A 270 -17.04 -11.46 -0.31
C ARG A 270 -17.15 -9.95 -0.08
N PRO A 271 -16.06 -9.25 0.30
CA PRO A 271 -16.16 -7.85 0.69
C PRO A 271 -16.88 -7.05 -0.39
N ARG A 272 -18.11 -6.60 -0.08
CA ARG A 272 -18.93 -5.85 -1.03
C ARG A 272 -18.19 -4.57 -1.37
N VAL A 273 -17.74 -4.44 -2.62
CA VAL A 273 -17.21 -3.18 -3.13
C VAL A 273 -18.32 -2.13 -2.96
N PRO A 274 -18.07 -1.04 -2.20
CA PRO A 274 -19.05 0.01 -1.97
C PRO A 274 -19.59 0.54 -3.30
N ARG A 275 -20.88 0.92 -3.35
CA ARG A 275 -21.54 1.38 -4.59
C ARG A 275 -20.76 2.47 -5.33
N GLY A 276 -20.09 3.39 -4.61
CA GLY A 276 -19.28 4.45 -5.20
C GLY A 276 -17.97 4.01 -5.88
N LEU A 277 -17.46 2.81 -5.56
CA LEU A 277 -16.26 2.21 -6.16
C LEU A 277 -16.60 1.16 -7.24
N ARG A 278 -17.90 0.87 -7.44
CA ARG A 278 -18.34 -0.04 -8.50
C ARG A 278 -18.11 0.63 -9.84
N ARG A 279 -17.42 -0.08 -10.74
CA ARG A 279 -17.29 0.33 -12.13
C ARG A 279 -18.68 0.49 -12.73
N ARG A 280 -18.94 1.65 -13.33
CA ARG A 280 -20.12 1.85 -14.17
C ARG A 280 -19.85 1.24 -15.55
N PRO A 281 -20.87 0.79 -16.29
CA PRO A 281 -20.71 0.42 -17.69
C PRO A 281 -20.02 1.56 -18.45
N GLY A 282 -18.92 1.27 -19.14
CA GLY A 282 -18.09 2.27 -19.83
C GLY A 282 -16.85 2.76 -19.07
N ASP A 283 -16.72 2.45 -17.78
CA ASP A 283 -15.48 2.76 -17.03
C ASP A 283 -14.32 1.88 -17.55
N GLY A 284 -13.22 2.52 -17.95
CA GLY A 284 -11.97 1.86 -18.33
C GLY A 284 -11.32 1.07 -17.18
N PRO A 285 -10.20 0.38 -17.43
CA PRO A 285 -9.52 -0.42 -16.40
C PRO A 285 -8.99 0.41 -15.22
N HIS A 286 -8.81 1.72 -15.42
CA HIS A 286 -8.33 2.70 -14.44
C HIS A 286 -8.90 4.09 -14.78
N GLN A 287 -8.57 5.09 -13.97
CA GLN A 287 -9.03 6.48 -14.13
C GLN A 287 -7.91 7.47 -14.50
N LEU A 288 -6.78 6.97 -15.00
CA LEU A 288 -5.61 7.79 -15.36
C LEU A 288 -5.91 8.90 -16.37
N ASP A 289 -6.99 8.78 -17.15
CA ASP A 289 -7.44 9.81 -18.09
C ASP A 289 -8.00 11.08 -17.39
N ARG A 290 -8.30 11.00 -16.09
CA ARG A 290 -8.78 12.13 -15.28
C ARG A 290 -7.61 12.84 -14.62
N THR A 291 -6.94 13.75 -15.30
CA THR A 291 -5.70 14.40 -14.82
C THR A 291 -5.84 15.24 -13.55
N ARG A 292 -7.07 15.66 -13.20
CA ARG A 292 -7.35 16.52 -12.03
C ARG A 292 -6.57 17.83 -12.04
N ASP A 293 -6.45 18.46 -13.22
CA ASP A 293 -5.84 19.79 -13.35
C ASP A 293 -6.64 20.89 -12.62
N ASP A 294 -7.89 20.59 -12.22
CA ASP A 294 -8.74 21.40 -11.34
C ASP A 294 -8.29 21.45 -9.87
N VAL A 295 -7.45 20.51 -9.45
CA VAL A 295 -7.00 20.40 -8.07
C VAL A 295 -5.78 21.29 -7.86
N ASP A 296 -5.91 22.31 -7.03
CA ASP A 296 -4.79 23.11 -6.53
C ASP A 296 -4.73 22.99 -5.00
N VAL A 297 -3.64 22.41 -4.49
CA VAL A 297 -3.46 22.11 -3.07
C VAL A 297 -2.17 22.79 -2.63
N THR A 298 -2.28 23.66 -1.63
CA THR A 298 -1.13 24.36 -1.06
C THR A 298 -0.57 23.59 0.14
N SER A 299 0.65 23.94 0.54
CA SER A 299 1.26 23.48 1.79
C SER A 299 0.38 23.76 3.02
N ALA A 300 -0.33 24.90 3.02
CA ALA A 300 -1.22 25.29 4.11
C ALA A 300 -2.46 24.38 4.20
N ASP A 301 -2.95 23.87 3.07
CA ASP A 301 -4.08 22.94 3.04
C ASP A 301 -3.71 21.58 3.64
N LEU A 302 -2.50 21.07 3.35
CA LEU A 302 -1.98 19.83 3.94
C LEU A 302 -1.81 19.92 5.47
N LEU A 303 -1.61 21.13 5.99
CA LEU A 303 -1.40 21.41 7.42
C LEU A 303 -2.63 22.03 8.10
N SER A 304 -3.81 22.01 7.45
CA SER A 304 -5.00 22.72 7.92
C SER A 304 -5.72 22.02 9.11
N VAL A 305 -4.97 21.48 10.07
CA VAL A 305 -5.46 20.71 11.23
C VAL A 305 -6.31 21.56 12.16
N ARG A 306 -5.94 22.82 12.36
CA ARG A 306 -6.65 23.79 13.21
C ARG A 306 -8.14 23.93 12.89
N ARG A 307 -8.58 23.62 11.67
CA ARG A 307 -9.99 23.66 11.27
C ARG A 307 -10.85 22.59 11.93
N ILE A 308 -10.23 21.51 12.41
CA ILE A 308 -10.90 20.41 13.10
C ILE A 308 -10.31 20.15 14.49
N SER A 309 -9.40 21.02 14.95
CA SER A 309 -8.70 20.82 16.21
C SER A 309 -9.68 20.89 17.38
N GLY A 310 -9.49 20.01 18.34
CA GLY A 310 -10.30 19.98 19.55
C GLY A 310 -9.67 19.05 20.59
N PRO A 311 -9.93 19.28 21.88
CA PRO A 311 -9.44 18.40 22.91
C PRO A 311 -10.01 16.98 22.74
N PRO A 312 -9.22 15.94 23.03
CA PRO A 312 -9.74 14.58 23.07
C PRO A 312 -10.76 14.43 24.21
N THR A 313 -11.73 13.54 24.03
CA THR A 313 -12.71 13.22 25.07
C THR A 313 -12.16 12.16 26.03
N ALA A 314 -12.66 12.13 27.27
CA ALA A 314 -12.29 11.09 28.23
C ALA A 314 -12.57 9.67 27.68
N ASP A 315 -13.71 9.49 26.99
CA ASP A 315 -14.06 8.23 26.34
C ASP A 315 -13.13 7.87 25.17
N GLY A 316 -12.73 8.88 24.39
CA GLY A 316 -11.74 8.73 23.33
C GLY A 316 -10.40 8.24 23.87
N VAL A 317 -9.93 8.84 24.97
CA VAL A 317 -8.71 8.43 25.68
C VAL A 317 -8.83 7.00 26.22
N ARG A 318 -9.91 6.66 26.93
CA ARG A 318 -10.15 5.29 27.45
C ARG A 318 -10.17 4.25 26.32
N THR A 319 -10.82 4.58 25.21
CA THR A 319 -10.87 3.73 24.01
C THR A 319 -9.47 3.52 23.43
N ASN A 320 -8.67 4.58 23.31
CA ASN A 320 -7.31 4.49 22.79
C ASN A 320 -6.41 3.62 23.68
N ILE A 321 -6.49 3.78 25.00
CA ILE A 321 -5.77 2.92 25.96
C ILE A 321 -6.19 1.45 25.78
N SER A 322 -7.49 1.18 25.75
CA SER A 322 -8.00 -0.20 25.60
C SER A 322 -7.55 -0.86 24.30
N VAL A 323 -7.67 -0.15 23.17
CA VAL A 323 -7.26 -0.66 21.86
C VAL A 323 -5.75 -0.89 21.82
N SER A 324 -4.95 0.05 22.34
CA SER A 324 -3.49 -0.07 22.35
C SER A 324 -3.03 -1.26 23.18
N LEU A 325 -3.52 -1.41 24.41
CA LEU A 325 -3.17 -2.54 25.27
C LEU A 325 -3.56 -3.88 24.66
N ARG A 326 -4.74 -3.99 24.05
CA ARG A 326 -5.19 -5.22 23.37
C ARG A 326 -4.35 -5.53 22.15
N TYR A 327 -4.00 -4.52 21.36
CA TYR A 327 -3.14 -4.68 20.18
C TYR A 327 -1.73 -5.12 20.59
N TYR A 328 -1.09 -4.42 21.53
CA TYR A 328 0.23 -4.80 22.05
C TYR A 328 0.25 -6.19 22.66
N ALA A 329 -0.76 -6.54 23.46
CA ALA A 329 -0.85 -7.87 24.06
C ALA A 329 -0.98 -8.98 22.99
N ALA A 330 -1.69 -8.74 21.89
CA ALA A 330 -1.75 -9.68 20.78
C ALA A 330 -0.41 -9.74 20.04
N TRP A 331 0.18 -8.57 19.74
CA TRP A 331 1.43 -8.44 19.01
C TRP A 331 2.58 -9.15 19.71
N LEU A 332 2.71 -8.99 21.03
CA LEU A 332 3.70 -9.68 21.87
C LEU A 332 3.50 -11.21 21.91
N ARG A 333 2.30 -11.71 21.62
CA ARG A 333 2.02 -13.15 21.45
C ARG A 333 2.25 -13.64 20.01
N GLY A 334 2.94 -12.85 19.19
CA GLY A 334 3.16 -13.15 17.77
C GLY A 334 1.94 -12.98 16.89
N GLN A 335 0.86 -12.33 17.37
CA GLN A 335 -0.38 -12.13 16.62
C GLN A 335 -0.60 -10.66 16.34
N ALA A 336 -0.51 -10.24 15.07
CA ALA A 336 -0.77 -8.86 14.70
C ALA A 336 -2.25 -8.46 14.64
N ARG A 337 -3.17 -9.39 14.94
CA ARG A 337 -4.61 -9.12 15.01
C ARG A 337 -5.18 -9.58 16.33
N SER A 338 -5.61 -8.64 17.17
CA SER A 338 -6.65 -8.94 18.14
C SER A 338 -7.93 -9.27 17.35
N ARG A 339 -8.52 -10.46 17.54
CA ARG A 339 -9.95 -10.63 17.26
C ARG A 339 -10.66 -9.67 18.21
N SER A 340 -10.90 -8.44 17.79
CA SER A 340 -11.82 -7.56 18.49
C SER A 340 -13.21 -8.15 18.27
N THR A 341 -13.61 -9.06 19.14
CA THR A 341 -15.03 -9.34 19.38
C THR A 341 -15.65 -8.04 19.85
N GLY A 342 -16.40 -7.42 18.96
CA GLY A 342 -17.25 -6.26 19.17
C GLY A 342 -18.43 -6.41 18.23
#